data_AF-A0A7S1MTZ7-F1
#
_entry.id   AF-A0A7S1MTZ7-F1
#
_cell.length_a   1.000
_cell.length_b   1.000
_cell.length_c   1.000
_cell.angle_alpha   90.00
_cell.angle_beta   90.00
_cell.angle_gamma   90.00
#
_symmetry.space_group_name_H-M   'P 1'
#
loop_
_entity.id
_entity.type
_entity.pdbx_description
1 polymer ?
#
loop_
_entity_poly.entity_id
_entity_poly.type
_entity_poly.pdbx_seq_one_letter_code
_entity_poly.pdbx_strand_id
1 'polypeptide(L)'
;FITHLFPPAPYRVSLDRLDRFYPHITRLPEREARDGNCAICLENLRTHLVILPCNHIFHNGCILRWLVLKPLCPLCLSHVDHSHLHRTSSDNIATPLPPP
;
A
#
# COMPACT_ATOMS: atom_id res chain seq x y z
N PHE A 1 -9.32 -10.51 21.56
CA PHE A 1 -9.77 -9.26 20.92
C PHE A 1 -8.57 -8.33 20.82
N ILE A 2 -7.91 -8.33 19.67
CA ILE A 2 -6.60 -7.68 19.46
C ILE A 2 -6.86 -6.28 18.90
N THR A 3 -7.12 -5.29 19.77
CA THR A 3 -7.51 -3.93 19.35
C THR A 3 -6.39 -2.90 19.41
N HIS A 4 -5.13 -3.27 19.69
CA HIS A 4 -4.08 -2.28 19.96
C HIS A 4 -2.70 -2.61 19.35
N LEU A 5 -2.65 -2.92 18.05
CA LEU A 5 -1.38 -2.90 17.29
C LEU A 5 -1.38 -1.89 16.14
N PHE A 6 -2.32 -0.95 16.13
CA PHE A 6 -2.23 0.21 15.25
C PHE A 6 -1.66 1.39 16.05
N PRO A 7 -0.41 1.83 15.79
CA PRO A 7 0.17 2.94 16.52
C PRO A 7 -0.71 4.19 16.33
N PRO A 8 -0.91 5.00 17.40
CA PRO A 8 -1.63 6.26 17.28
C PRO A 8 -0.93 7.12 16.22
N ALA A 9 -1.71 7.88 15.45
CA ALA A 9 -1.16 8.78 14.46
C ALA A 9 -0.33 9.89 15.16
N PRO A 10 1.00 9.91 14.96
CA PRO A 10 1.60 11.17 14.56
C PRO A 10 2.64 10.90 13.47
N TYR A 11 2.20 10.77 12.23
CA TYR A 11 3.15 10.88 11.12
C TYR A 11 2.51 11.68 10.00
N ARG A 12 2.53 13.00 10.19
CA ARG A 12 2.39 13.98 9.12
C ARG A 12 3.66 13.91 8.26
N VAL A 13 3.87 12.78 7.58
CA VAL A 13 4.65 12.84 6.35
C VAL A 13 3.82 13.64 5.36
N SER A 14 4.45 14.66 4.78
CA SER A 14 3.89 15.42 3.67
C SER A 14 3.54 14.42 2.56
N LEU A 15 2.23 14.17 2.39
CA LEU A 15 1.67 13.26 1.39
C LEU A 15 2.20 13.58 -0.02
N ASP A 16 2.54 14.85 -0.26
CA ASP A 16 3.14 15.37 -1.49
C ASP A 16 4.47 14.70 -1.89
N ARG A 17 5.21 14.15 -0.93
CA ARG A 17 6.48 13.46 -1.23
C ARG A 17 6.25 12.04 -1.71
N LEU A 18 5.27 11.34 -1.13
CA LEU A 18 4.99 9.94 -1.43
C LEU A 18 4.30 9.77 -2.79
N ASP A 19 3.51 10.75 -3.24
CA ASP A 19 2.95 10.76 -4.59
C ASP A 19 4.04 10.71 -5.68
N ARG A 20 5.21 11.32 -5.43
CA ARG A 20 6.36 11.24 -6.35
C ARG A 20 7.06 9.89 -6.34
N PHE A 21 7.06 9.19 -5.21
CA PHE A 21 7.70 7.88 -5.08
C PHE A 21 6.83 6.74 -5.58
N TYR A 22 5.50 6.87 -5.49
CA TYR A 22 4.55 5.85 -5.92
C TYR A 22 3.52 6.40 -6.91
N PRO A 23 3.95 6.85 -8.11
CA PRO A 23 3.05 7.42 -9.12
C PRO A 23 2.04 6.40 -9.66
N HIS A 24 2.28 5.11 -9.44
CA HIS A 24 1.42 4.01 -9.89
C HIS A 24 0.26 3.71 -8.94
N ILE A 25 0.20 4.36 -7.77
CA ILE A 25 -0.95 4.26 -6.88
C ILE A 25 -2.04 5.17 -7.40
N THR A 26 -3.18 4.59 -7.76
CA THR A 26 -4.31 5.35 -8.29
C THR A 26 -5.28 5.69 -7.18
N ARG A 27 -5.64 6.98 -7.05
CA ARG A 27 -6.68 7.44 -6.11
C ARG A 27 -8.05 7.22 -6.73
N LEU A 28 -8.92 6.52 -6.00
CA LEU A 28 -10.30 6.34 -6.42
C LEU A 28 -11.14 7.54 -5.96
N PRO A 29 -12.11 7.98 -6.76
CA PRO A 29 -13.03 9.04 -6.36
C PRO A 29 -13.86 8.61 -5.15
N GLU A 30 -14.23 9.56 -4.29
CA GLU A 30 -15.00 9.30 -3.05
C GLU A 30 -16.36 8.64 -3.29
N ARG A 31 -16.89 8.73 -4.51
CA ARG A 31 -18.15 8.11 -4.92
C ARG A 31 -18.04 6.60 -5.12
N GLU A 32 -16.81 6.08 -5.22
CA GLU A 32 -16.52 4.66 -5.36
C GLU A 32 -16.25 4.04 -3.99
N ALA A 33 -17.24 4.07 -3.11
CA ALA A 33 -17.21 3.22 -1.93
C ALA A 33 -17.12 1.75 -2.37
N ARG A 34 -16.28 0.98 -1.68
CA ARG A 34 -16.11 -0.45 -1.96
C ARG A 34 -16.68 -1.24 -0.81
N ASP A 35 -17.46 -2.26 -1.15
CA ASP A 35 -17.96 -3.23 -0.19
C ASP A 35 -16.79 -4.08 0.29
N GLY A 36 -16.21 -3.67 1.42
CA GLY A 36 -15.03 -4.31 1.98
C GLY A 36 -14.37 -3.47 3.08
N ASN A 37 -13.45 -4.10 3.79
CA ASN A 37 -12.68 -3.48 4.86
C ASN A 37 -11.23 -3.34 4.41
N CYS A 38 -10.58 -2.25 4.81
CA CYS A 38 -9.17 -2.06 4.58
C CYS A 38 -8.40 -3.11 5.38
N ALA A 39 -7.58 -3.95 4.74
CA ALA A 39 -6.84 -5.00 5.45
C ALA A 39 -5.74 -4.48 6.40
N ILE A 40 -5.52 -3.16 6.44
CA ILE A 40 -4.55 -2.50 7.32
C ILE A 40 -5.21 -2.06 8.63
N CYS A 41 -6.28 -1.26 8.57
CA CYS A 41 -6.99 -0.78 9.77
C CYS A 41 -8.27 -1.57 10.11
N LEU A 42 -8.70 -2.48 9.23
CA LEU A 42 -9.90 -3.30 9.33
C LEU A 42 -11.23 -2.51 9.32
N GLU A 43 -11.19 -1.24 8.93
CA GLU A 43 -12.36 -0.36 8.78
C GLU A 43 -12.90 -0.33 7.34
N ASN A 44 -14.17 0.07 7.17
CA ASN A 44 -14.83 0.11 5.87
C ASN A 44 -14.13 1.04 4.86
N LEU A 45 -14.03 0.57 3.61
CA LEU A 45 -13.50 1.34 2.47
C LEU A 45 -14.54 2.35 1.95
N ARG A 46 -14.77 3.42 2.71
CA ARG A 46 -15.77 4.45 2.38
C ARG A 46 -15.20 5.71 1.73
N THR A 47 -14.02 6.16 2.15
CA THR A 47 -13.45 7.47 1.75
C THR A 47 -11.95 7.40 1.53
N HIS A 48 -11.41 8.27 0.67
CA HIS A 48 -9.98 8.36 0.37
C HIS A 48 -9.35 7.00 0.03
N LEU A 49 -9.91 6.32 -0.96
CA LEU A 49 -9.46 5.00 -1.37
C LEU A 49 -8.37 5.12 -2.43
N VAL A 50 -7.46 4.15 -2.40
CA VAL A 50 -6.44 4.00 -3.42
C VAL A 50 -6.35 2.55 -3.84
N ILE A 51 -6.06 2.35 -5.12
CA ILE A 51 -5.82 1.04 -5.71
C ILE A 51 -4.35 0.94 -6.11
N LEU A 52 -3.72 -0.15 -5.69
CA LEU A 52 -2.36 -0.51 -6.09
C LEU A 52 -2.36 -1.08 -7.51
N PRO A 53 -1.20 -1.13 -8.19
CA PRO A 53 -1.07 -1.80 -9.49
C PRO A 53 -1.46 -3.28 -9.46
N CYS A 54 -1.39 -3.93 -8.29
CA CYS A 54 -1.88 -5.30 -8.07
C CYS A 54 -3.40 -5.39 -7.85
N ASN A 55 -4.16 -4.32 -8.09
CA ASN A 55 -5.62 -4.24 -8.00
C ASN A 55 -6.20 -4.35 -6.57
N HIS A 56 -5.38 -4.23 -5.53
CA HIS A 56 -5.82 -4.23 -4.14
C HIS A 56 -6.12 -2.81 -3.64
N ILE A 57 -7.19 -2.67 -2.86
CA ILE A 57 -7.75 -1.37 -2.43
C ILE A 57 -7.52 -1.16 -0.93
N PHE A 58 -7.05 0.03 -0.57
CA PHE A 58 -6.80 0.44 0.81
C PHE A 58 -7.16 1.92 0.99
N HIS A 59 -7.24 2.39 2.23
CA HIS A 59 -7.26 3.84 2.47
C HIS A 59 -5.90 4.44 2.11
N ASN A 60 -5.92 5.60 1.48
CA ASN A 60 -4.75 6.37 1.08
C ASN A 60 -3.73 6.49 2.24
N GLY A 61 -4.17 6.98 3.39
CA GLY A 61 -3.30 7.11 4.57
C GLY A 61 -2.81 5.78 5.12
N CYS A 62 -3.59 4.71 5.02
CA CYS A 62 -3.21 3.39 5.53
C CYS A 62 -2.11 2.77 4.69
N ILE A 63 -2.27 2.73 3.37
CA ILE A 63 -1.25 2.14 2.50
C ILE A 63 0.01 2.99 2.48
N LEU A 64 -0.10 4.32 2.48
CA LEU A 64 1.09 5.17 2.47
C LEU A 64 1.97 4.95 3.69
N ARG A 65 1.36 4.80 4.88
CA ARG A 65 2.08 4.44 6.11
C ARG A 65 2.75 3.07 6.00
N TRP A 66 2.09 2.11 5.37
CA TRP A 66 2.66 0.79 5.14
C TRP A 66 3.87 0.85 4.20
N LEU A 67 3.76 1.62 3.10
CA LEU A 67 4.82 1.72 2.09
C LEU A 67 6.08 2.41 2.59
N VAL A 68 5.97 3.33 3.55
CA VAL A 68 7.12 3.91 4.26
C VAL A 68 7.95 2.82 4.95
N LEU A 69 7.32 1.75 5.45
CA LEU A 69 7.99 0.65 6.12
C LEU A 69 8.41 -0.45 5.13
N LYS A 70 7.50 -0.83 4.22
CA LYS A 70 7.69 -1.91 3.26
C LYS A 70 7.01 -1.55 1.93
N PRO A 71 7.73 -1.43 0.81
CA PRO A 71 7.17 -1.08 -0.51
C PRO A 71 6.43 -2.25 -1.18
N LEU A 72 5.69 -3.04 -0.40
CA LEU A 72 4.99 -4.25 -0.83
C LEU A 72 3.50 -4.16 -0.49
N CYS A 73 2.67 -4.78 -1.30
CA CYS A 73 1.25 -4.95 -0.99
C CYS A 73 1.07 -5.84 0.27
N PRO A 74 0.25 -5.43 1.26
CA PRO A 74 -0.05 -6.26 2.43
C PRO A 74 -0.76 -7.58 2.12
N LEU A 75 -1.48 -7.66 0.99
CA LEU A 75 -2.32 -8.81 0.65
C LEU A 75 -1.61 -9.82 -0.23
N CYS A 76 -0.87 -9.36 -1.24
CA CYS A 76 -0.22 -10.23 -2.22
C CYS A 76 1.30 -10.13 -2.23
N LEU A 77 1.90 -9.28 -1.38
CA LEU A 77 3.34 -9.04 -1.30
C LEU A 77 3.98 -8.56 -2.62
N SER A 78 3.18 -8.13 -3.60
CA SER A 78 3.68 -7.54 -4.85
C SER A 78 4.29 -6.17 -4.60
N HIS A 79 5.40 -5.87 -5.29
CA HIS A 79 6.04 -4.56 -5.19
C HIS A 79 5.14 -3.47 -5.77
N VAL A 80 5.12 -2.31 -5.09
CA VAL A 80 4.43 -1.12 -5.57
C VAL A 80 5.33 -0.26 -6.47
N ASP A 81 6.63 -0.59 -6.50
CA ASP A 81 7.60 -0.10 -7.49
C ASP A 81 7.54 -0.99 -8.74
N HIS A 82 7.40 -0.35 -9.89
CA HIS A 82 7.35 -1.01 -11.18
C HIS A 82 8.56 -0.62 -12.04
N SER A 83 9.76 -0.79 -11.48
CA SER A 83 10.97 -0.81 -12.31
C SER A 83 11.31 -2.18 -12.89
N HIS A 84 10.86 -3.32 -12.33
CA HIS A 84 11.02 -4.65 -12.97
C HIS A 84 10.05 -5.72 -12.41
N LEU A 85 8.81 -5.78 -12.91
CA LEU A 85 8.09 -7.07 -12.98
C LEU A 85 8.61 -7.85 -14.19
N HIS A 86 9.77 -8.47 -14.02
CA HIS A 86 10.03 -9.73 -14.69
C HIS A 86 10.48 -10.73 -13.64
N ARG A 87 9.50 -11.38 -13.00
CA ARG A 87 9.71 -12.71 -12.45
C ARG A 87 8.49 -13.54 -12.78
N THR A 88 8.67 -14.24 -13.90
CA THR A 88 7.91 -15.39 -14.36
C THR A 88 7.75 -16.41 -13.24
N SER A 89 6.62 -17.11 -13.30
CA SER A 89 6.29 -18.29 -12.51
C SER A 89 7.49 -19.23 -12.29
N SER A 90 7.63 -19.67 -11.05
CA SER A 90 8.64 -20.61 -10.55
C SER A 90 10.09 -20.10 -10.58
N ASP A 91 10.81 -20.43 -9.52
CA ASP A 91 12.27 -20.33 -9.34
C ASP A 91 12.78 -19.16 -8.47
N ASN A 92 13.33 -19.56 -7.31
CA ASN A 92 14.38 -18.94 -6.49
C ASN A 92 14.59 -17.40 -6.55
N ILE A 93 14.08 -16.68 -5.55
CA ILE A 93 14.28 -15.23 -5.44
C ILE A 93 15.24 -14.87 -4.32
N ALA A 94 16.49 -14.61 -4.71
CA ALA A 94 17.46 -13.85 -3.96
C ALA A 94 16.89 -12.47 -3.59
N THR A 95 17.05 -12.11 -2.31
CA THR A 95 16.74 -10.81 -1.73
C THR A 95 17.67 -9.73 -2.31
N PRO A 96 17.15 -8.60 -2.84
CA PRO A 96 18.00 -7.47 -3.20
C PRO A 96 18.50 -6.80 -1.91
N LEU A 97 19.82 -6.64 -1.79
CA LEU A 97 20.46 -5.80 -0.77
C LEU A 97 20.16 -4.32 -1.06
N PRO A 98 19.94 -3.49 -0.02
CA PRO A 98 19.83 -2.04 -0.21
C PRO A 98 21.16 -1.43 -0.66
N PRO A 99 21.14 -0.39 -1.52
CA PRO A 99 22.35 0.33 -1.94
C PRO A 99 23.01 1.09 -0.77
N PRO A 100 24.31 1.44 -0.88
CA PRO A 100 25.10 2.07 0.19
C PRO A 100 24.61 3.47 0.59
#